data_AF-A0A1B9SKB9-F1
#
_entry.id   AF-A0A1B9SKB9-F1
#
_cell.length_a   1.000
_cell.length_b   1.000
_cell.length_c   1.000
_cell.angle_alpha   90.00
_cell.angle_beta   90.00
_cell.angle_gamma   90.00
#
_symmetry.space_group_name_H-M   'P 1'
#
loop_
_entity.id
_entity.type
_entity.pdbx_description
1 polymer ?
#
loop_
_entity_poly.entity_id
_entity_poly.type
_entity_poly.pdbx_seq_one_letter_code
_entity_poly.pdbx_strand_id
1 'polypeptide(L)'
;MDECALPSTSLSDKYFGHFLRDVAATAILAETFAPTFFARGTFSATWPHAKEYYEILKLNFPVLDAAVIRNAWIFQDYGMTESRRARIAALRARAMALGGDSKDHRVFITRRASGDLRLLANEAEIEDRLLKEGFEVVDPSRLSAPEIIRKICGAALICSVEGSGLAHGFLSMAPKGAILAIQPPYRFNNIWKDYADAMDMRYGFVVGEGSESTFSVSPDEILKTADMLLPRH
;
A
#
# COMPACT_ATOMS: atom_id res chain seq x y z
N MET A 1 -24.47 -22.97 -4.40
CA MET A 1 -24.65 -21.94 -3.37
C MET A 1 -25.79 -21.06 -3.78
N ASP A 2 -26.70 -20.75 -2.87
CA ASP A 2 -27.88 -19.93 -3.19
C ASP A 2 -27.55 -18.44 -3.27
N GLU A 3 -26.65 -17.94 -2.41
CA GLU A 3 -26.22 -16.54 -2.40
C GLU A 3 -24.78 -16.39 -1.87
N CYS A 4 -24.01 -15.46 -2.45
CA CYS A 4 -22.70 -15.06 -1.92
C CYS A 4 -22.33 -13.60 -2.29
N ALA A 5 -21.36 -13.04 -1.57
CA ALA A 5 -20.72 -11.77 -1.90
C ALA A 5 -19.25 -11.99 -2.28
N LEU A 6 -18.83 -11.41 -3.41
CA LEU A 6 -17.51 -11.59 -4.01
C LEU A 6 -16.79 -10.24 -4.16
N PRO A 7 -15.97 -9.83 -3.17
CA PRO A 7 -15.25 -8.56 -3.21
C PRO A 7 -13.99 -8.60 -4.10
N SER A 8 -13.50 -9.78 -4.47
CA SER A 8 -12.28 -9.96 -5.26
C SER A 8 -12.43 -9.43 -6.69
N THR A 9 -11.33 -8.87 -7.23
CA THR A 9 -11.27 -8.39 -8.62
C THR A 9 -10.04 -8.95 -9.33
N SER A 10 -10.03 -8.98 -10.67
CA SER A 10 -8.85 -9.37 -11.45
C SER A 10 -7.64 -8.47 -11.17
N LEU A 11 -7.87 -7.18 -10.89
CA LEU A 11 -6.80 -6.24 -10.52
C LEU A 11 -6.17 -6.59 -9.16
N SER A 12 -6.98 -7.04 -8.19
CA SER A 12 -6.47 -7.46 -6.88
C SER A 12 -5.69 -8.77 -6.94
N ASP A 13 -5.96 -9.62 -7.92
CA ASP A 13 -5.14 -10.79 -8.16
C ASP A 13 -3.81 -10.39 -8.83
N LYS A 14 -3.81 -9.37 -9.69
CA LYS A 14 -2.61 -8.94 -10.42
C LYS A 14 -1.69 -8.00 -9.64
N TYR A 15 -2.23 -7.14 -8.79
CA TYR A 15 -1.51 -6.05 -8.16
C TYR A 15 -1.71 -6.02 -6.64
N PHE A 16 -0.61 -6.17 -5.90
CA PHE A 16 -0.62 -6.20 -4.43
C PHE A 16 -1.28 -4.97 -3.78
N GLY A 17 -1.14 -3.78 -4.38
CA GLY A 17 -1.77 -2.57 -3.86
C GLY A 17 -3.30 -2.62 -3.92
N HIS A 18 -3.87 -3.24 -4.97
CA HIS A 18 -5.31 -3.42 -5.10
C HIS A 18 -5.85 -4.49 -4.15
N PHE A 19 -5.09 -5.56 -3.93
CA PHE A 19 -5.39 -6.56 -2.90
C PHE A 19 -5.51 -5.92 -1.52
N LEU A 20 -4.48 -5.16 -1.14
CA LEU A 20 -4.33 -4.70 0.23
C LEU A 20 -5.22 -3.50 0.59
N ARG A 21 -5.61 -2.67 -0.39
CA ARG A 21 -6.40 -1.46 -0.16
C ARG A 21 -7.83 -1.59 -0.64
N ASP A 22 -8.00 -1.97 -1.92
CA ASP A 22 -9.30 -1.93 -2.58
C ASP A 22 -10.16 -3.13 -2.16
N VAL A 23 -9.64 -4.35 -2.32
CA VAL A 23 -10.39 -5.57 -1.95
C VAL A 23 -10.51 -5.74 -0.46
N ALA A 24 -9.48 -5.38 0.31
CA ALA A 24 -9.58 -5.35 1.76
C ALA A 24 -10.75 -4.46 2.24
N ALA A 25 -10.90 -3.25 1.68
CA ALA A 25 -11.99 -2.34 2.05
C ALA A 25 -13.34 -2.83 1.52
N THR A 26 -13.36 -3.40 0.31
CA THR A 26 -14.58 -3.97 -0.28
C THR A 26 -15.06 -5.20 0.48
N ALA A 27 -14.17 -6.00 1.05
CA ALA A 27 -14.52 -7.20 1.83
C ALA A 27 -15.31 -6.84 3.10
N ILE A 28 -14.96 -5.74 3.77
CA ILE A 28 -15.75 -5.21 4.90
C ILE A 28 -17.16 -4.80 4.46
N LEU A 29 -17.32 -4.27 3.25
CA LEU A 29 -18.65 -3.96 2.70
C LEU A 29 -19.41 -5.24 2.36
N ALA A 30 -18.74 -6.19 1.70
CA ALA A 30 -19.34 -7.44 1.21
C ALA A 30 -19.98 -8.27 2.32
N GLU A 31 -19.37 -8.30 3.51
CA GLU A 31 -19.88 -9.01 4.68
C GLU A 31 -21.27 -8.52 5.13
N THR A 32 -21.68 -7.30 4.73
CA THR A 32 -22.99 -6.74 5.06
C THR A 32 -24.12 -7.18 4.12
N PHE A 33 -23.80 -7.81 2.98
CA PHE A 33 -24.80 -8.20 1.96
C PHE A 33 -25.10 -9.69 1.96
N ALA A 34 -24.06 -10.53 2.03
CA ALA A 34 -24.20 -11.98 1.95
C ALA A 34 -22.95 -12.67 2.52
N PRO A 35 -22.99 -14.00 2.75
CA PRO A 35 -21.78 -14.77 3.06
C PRO A 35 -20.66 -14.46 2.07
N THR A 36 -19.55 -13.96 2.59
CA THR A 36 -18.45 -13.40 1.79
C THR A 36 -17.40 -14.46 1.51
N PHE A 37 -16.95 -14.51 0.26
CA PHE A 37 -15.91 -15.42 -0.19
C PHE A 37 -14.88 -14.66 -1.02
N PHE A 38 -13.61 -14.97 -0.81
CA PHE A 38 -12.58 -14.54 -1.76
C PHE A 38 -12.54 -15.48 -2.96
N ALA A 39 -12.32 -14.93 -4.14
CA ALA A 39 -11.97 -15.75 -5.30
C ALA A 39 -10.57 -16.35 -5.09
N ARG A 40 -10.34 -17.57 -5.59
CA ARG A 40 -8.99 -18.14 -5.64
C ARG A 40 -8.09 -17.24 -6.52
N GLY A 41 -7.07 -16.64 -5.91
CA GLY A 41 -6.07 -15.87 -6.64
C GLY A 41 -5.13 -16.77 -7.45
N THR A 42 -4.71 -16.31 -8.62
CA THR A 42 -3.68 -16.93 -9.46
C THR A 42 -2.30 -16.41 -9.08
N PHE A 43 -2.14 -15.09 -8.97
CA PHE A 43 -0.88 -14.47 -8.59
C PHE A 43 -0.88 -14.07 -7.11
N SER A 44 -2.01 -13.58 -6.58
CA SER A 44 -2.05 -13.14 -5.18
C SER A 44 -1.82 -14.26 -4.18
N ALA A 45 -2.08 -15.50 -4.59
CA ALA A 45 -1.82 -16.70 -3.79
C ALA A 45 -0.33 -16.97 -3.55
N THR A 46 0.58 -16.40 -4.36
CA THR A 46 2.03 -16.63 -4.27
C THR A 46 2.78 -15.47 -3.62
N TRP A 47 2.11 -14.37 -3.28
CA TRP A 47 2.76 -13.22 -2.67
C TRP A 47 3.10 -13.49 -1.20
N PRO A 48 4.36 -13.28 -0.77
CA PRO A 48 4.80 -13.60 0.59
C PRO A 48 3.94 -12.98 1.70
N HIS A 49 3.51 -11.72 1.51
CA HIS A 49 2.83 -10.95 2.55
C HIS A 49 1.31 -11.04 2.52
N ALA A 50 0.70 -11.55 1.44
CA ALA A 50 -0.74 -11.41 1.20
C ALA A 50 -1.59 -12.03 2.32
N LYS A 51 -1.24 -13.26 2.71
CA LYS A 51 -1.92 -14.00 3.77
C LYS A 51 -1.78 -13.29 5.12
N GLU A 52 -0.55 -12.94 5.50
CA GLU A 52 -0.27 -12.31 6.79
C GLU A 52 -0.99 -10.96 6.93
N TYR A 53 -1.05 -10.16 5.86
CA TYR A 53 -1.83 -8.92 5.89
C TYR A 53 -3.31 -9.17 6.13
N TYR A 54 -3.93 -10.16 5.49
CA TYR A 54 -5.35 -10.45 5.71
C TYR A 54 -5.62 -10.98 7.13
N GLU A 55 -4.70 -11.76 7.71
CA GLU A 55 -4.78 -12.17 9.11
C GLU A 55 -4.72 -10.96 10.05
N ILE A 56 -3.76 -10.05 9.84
CA ILE A 56 -3.61 -8.80 10.61
C ILE A 56 -4.84 -7.90 10.48
N LEU A 57 -5.37 -7.78 9.26
CA LEU A 57 -6.56 -6.98 8.96
C LEU A 57 -7.86 -7.69 9.34
N LYS A 58 -7.79 -8.91 9.90
CA LYS A 58 -8.94 -9.72 10.31
C LYS A 58 -9.94 -9.94 9.18
N LEU A 59 -9.44 -10.23 7.98
CA LEU A 59 -10.22 -10.52 6.78
C LEU A 59 -10.19 -12.03 6.51
N ASN A 60 -10.83 -12.78 7.41
CA ASN A 60 -10.81 -14.23 7.41
C ASN A 60 -12.04 -14.80 6.69
N PHE A 61 -12.08 -14.62 5.36
CA PHE A 61 -13.16 -15.16 4.54
C PHE A 61 -12.72 -16.44 3.81
N PRO A 62 -13.61 -17.43 3.64
CA PRO A 62 -13.30 -18.64 2.88
C PRO A 62 -12.99 -18.33 1.42
N VAL A 63 -12.09 -19.11 0.83
CA VAL A 63 -11.82 -19.06 -0.61
C VAL A 63 -12.82 -19.94 -1.34
N LEU A 64 -13.52 -19.35 -2.31
CA LEU A 64 -14.37 -20.06 -3.24
C LEU A 64 -13.60 -20.35 -4.53
N ASP A 65 -13.57 -21.63 -4.89
CA ASP A 65 -12.92 -22.12 -6.10
C ASP A 65 -13.94 -22.26 -7.24
N ALA A 66 -14.26 -23.48 -7.65
CA ALA A 66 -15.36 -23.75 -8.58
C ALA A 66 -16.68 -23.95 -7.81
N ALA A 67 -17.69 -23.15 -8.13
CA ALA A 67 -19.01 -23.26 -7.53
C ALA A 67 -20.12 -22.85 -8.51
N VAL A 68 -21.27 -23.52 -8.41
CA VAL A 68 -22.51 -23.05 -9.02
C VAL A 68 -23.18 -22.09 -8.05
N ILE A 69 -23.37 -20.84 -8.48
CA ILE A 69 -23.91 -19.75 -7.65
C ILE A 69 -25.23 -19.29 -8.28
N ARG A 70 -26.31 -19.26 -7.50
CA ARG A 70 -27.62 -18.79 -7.96
C ARG A 70 -27.69 -17.26 -7.97
N ASN A 71 -27.27 -16.61 -6.89
CA ASN A 71 -27.22 -15.15 -6.77
C ASN A 71 -25.84 -14.71 -6.26
N ALA A 72 -25.28 -13.67 -6.86
CA ALA A 72 -23.96 -13.15 -6.47
C ALA A 72 -24.00 -11.62 -6.36
N TRP A 73 -23.48 -11.09 -5.26
CA TRP A 73 -23.16 -9.67 -5.11
C TRP A 73 -21.75 -9.40 -5.62
N ILE A 74 -21.65 -8.56 -6.64
CA ILE A 74 -20.38 -8.07 -7.22
C ILE A 74 -20.29 -6.57 -6.97
N PHE A 75 -19.10 -6.10 -6.63
CA PHE A 75 -18.92 -4.74 -6.13
C PHE A 75 -18.17 -3.85 -7.13
N GLN A 76 -18.71 -2.66 -7.34
CA GLN A 76 -18.03 -1.54 -7.99
C GLN A 76 -17.79 -0.44 -6.95
N ASP A 77 -16.82 -0.68 -6.07
CA ASP A 77 -16.49 0.23 -4.96
C ASP A 77 -15.50 1.31 -5.43
N TYR A 78 -15.97 2.24 -6.26
CA TYR A 78 -15.15 3.32 -6.82
C TYR A 78 -15.24 4.62 -6.00
N GLY A 79 -14.21 5.46 -6.14
CA GLY A 79 -14.12 6.75 -5.45
C GLY A 79 -13.88 6.61 -3.94
N MET A 80 -13.77 7.76 -3.26
CA MET A 80 -13.50 7.85 -1.81
C MET A 80 -14.73 8.34 -1.05
N THR A 81 -15.83 7.60 -1.18
CA THR A 81 -17.08 7.87 -0.45
C THR A 81 -16.87 7.82 1.06
N GLU A 82 -17.77 8.44 1.83
CA GLU A 82 -17.72 8.38 3.30
C GLU A 82 -17.65 6.95 3.83
N SER A 83 -18.48 6.06 3.27
CA SER A 83 -18.50 4.65 3.63
C SER A 83 -17.15 3.96 3.34
N ARG A 84 -16.54 4.23 2.19
CA ARG A 84 -15.23 3.66 1.85
C ARG A 84 -14.12 4.20 2.74
N ARG A 85 -14.11 5.51 3.01
CA ARG A 85 -13.16 6.14 3.93
C ARG A 85 -13.24 5.51 5.32
N ALA A 86 -14.43 5.27 5.84
CA ALA A 86 -14.61 4.60 7.13
C ALA A 86 -14.03 3.17 7.14
N ARG A 87 -14.23 2.39 6.07
CA ARG A 87 -13.64 1.05 5.95
C ARG A 87 -12.12 1.06 5.85
N ILE A 88 -11.54 1.98 5.08
CA ILE A 88 -10.08 2.16 4.99
C ILE A 88 -9.51 2.57 6.36
N ALA A 89 -10.16 3.50 7.07
CA ALA A 89 -9.76 3.89 8.41
C ALA A 89 -9.81 2.71 9.41
N ALA A 90 -10.84 1.85 9.31
CA ALA A 90 -10.93 0.63 10.13
C ALA A 90 -9.79 -0.36 9.83
N LEU A 91 -9.42 -0.56 8.56
CA LEU A 91 -8.27 -1.38 8.18
C LEU A 91 -6.95 -0.81 8.72
N ARG A 92 -6.75 0.50 8.59
CA ARG A 92 -5.59 1.19 9.16
C ARG A 92 -5.52 1.00 10.67
N ALA A 93 -6.64 1.14 11.38
CA ALA A 93 -6.71 0.91 12.82
C ALA A 93 -6.33 -0.54 13.20
N ARG A 94 -6.77 -1.54 12.42
CA ARG A 94 -6.39 -2.95 12.63
C ARG A 94 -4.89 -3.17 12.43
N ALA A 95 -4.30 -2.58 11.38
CA ALA A 95 -2.86 -2.67 11.13
C ALA A 95 -2.04 -1.98 12.23
N MET A 96 -2.39 -0.75 12.60
CA MET A 96 -1.70 0.03 13.64
C MET A 96 -1.82 -0.59 15.04
N ALA A 97 -2.81 -1.46 15.29
CA ALA A 97 -2.96 -2.17 16.56
C ALA A 97 -1.79 -3.12 16.87
N LEU A 98 -0.96 -3.48 15.89
CA LEU A 98 0.28 -4.22 16.11
C LEU A 98 1.34 -3.39 16.85
N GLY A 99 1.22 -2.06 16.82
CA GLY A 99 2.23 -1.15 17.36
C GLY A 99 3.42 -0.97 16.43
N GLY A 100 4.22 0.05 16.74
CA GLY A 100 5.46 0.37 16.03
C GLY A 100 6.65 0.48 16.96
N ASP A 101 7.83 0.31 16.40
CA ASP A 101 9.11 0.40 17.13
C ASP A 101 9.53 1.84 17.39
N SER A 102 8.97 2.79 16.64
CA SER A 102 9.30 4.22 16.70
C SER A 102 8.11 5.09 16.31
N LYS A 103 8.22 6.39 16.57
CA LYS A 103 7.21 7.40 16.20
C LYS A 103 7.89 8.60 15.55
N ASP A 104 7.13 9.31 14.73
CA ASP A 104 7.53 10.56 14.09
C ASP A 104 8.80 10.45 13.23
N HIS A 105 9.13 9.23 12.80
CA HIS A 105 10.28 8.93 11.95
C HIS A 105 9.91 8.96 10.45
N ARG A 106 10.94 8.94 9.61
CA ARG A 106 10.83 8.94 8.14
C ARG A 106 11.23 7.55 7.65
N VAL A 107 10.46 6.97 6.74
CA VAL A 107 10.73 5.63 6.21
C VAL A 107 10.93 5.67 4.71
N PHE A 108 12.00 5.04 4.23
CA PHE A 108 12.17 4.71 2.82
C PHE A 108 11.89 3.21 2.61
N ILE A 109 10.90 2.90 1.78
CA ILE A 109 10.54 1.53 1.42
C ILE A 109 11.23 1.21 0.10
N THR A 110 12.16 0.27 0.12
CA THR A 110 12.90 -0.14 -1.08
C THR A 110 12.01 -0.99 -1.99
N ARG A 111 12.32 -0.99 -3.29
CA ARG A 111 11.68 -1.85 -4.27
C ARG A 111 12.50 -3.09 -4.56
N ARG A 112 13.85 -2.97 -4.62
CA ARG A 112 14.79 -4.07 -4.90
C ARG A 112 14.27 -5.03 -5.99
N ALA A 113 14.19 -4.57 -7.23
CA ALA A 113 13.73 -5.32 -8.42
C ALA A 113 12.37 -6.07 -8.32
N SER A 114 11.54 -5.83 -7.29
CA SER A 114 10.25 -6.49 -7.12
C SER A 114 9.11 -5.76 -7.87
N GLY A 115 8.09 -6.50 -8.32
CA GLY A 115 6.90 -5.98 -9.02
C GLY A 115 7.15 -5.56 -10.48
N ASP A 116 6.25 -4.77 -11.08
CA ASP A 116 6.40 -4.24 -12.45
C ASP A 116 7.77 -3.55 -12.65
N LEU A 117 8.41 -3.74 -13.80
CA LEU A 117 9.73 -3.16 -14.08
C LEU A 117 9.67 -1.62 -14.03
N ARG A 118 10.27 -1.06 -12.96
CA ARG A 118 10.46 0.36 -12.68
C ARG A 118 11.81 0.51 -11.96
N LEU A 119 12.89 0.20 -12.67
CA LEU A 119 14.21 0.09 -12.06
C LEU A 119 14.73 1.49 -11.71
N LEU A 120 14.84 1.78 -10.41
CA LEU A 120 15.49 2.98 -9.91
C LEU A 120 17.00 2.72 -9.87
N ALA A 121 17.71 3.19 -10.88
CA ALA A 121 19.12 2.88 -11.14
C ALA A 121 20.04 3.24 -9.96
N ASN A 122 19.75 4.35 -9.28
CA ASN A 122 20.51 4.84 -8.15
C ASN A 122 19.81 4.59 -6.79
N GLU A 123 18.98 3.55 -6.67
CA GLU A 123 18.29 3.21 -5.41
C GLU A 123 19.27 3.04 -4.24
N ALA A 124 20.45 2.45 -4.47
CA ALA A 124 21.48 2.28 -3.42
C ALA A 124 22.09 3.61 -2.96
N GLU A 125 22.28 4.57 -3.88
CA GLU A 125 22.76 5.92 -3.54
C GLU A 125 21.70 6.67 -2.72
N ILE A 126 20.44 6.58 -3.14
CA ILE A 126 19.30 7.17 -2.42
C ILE A 126 19.20 6.56 -1.02
N GLU A 127 19.30 5.24 -0.90
CA GLU A 127 19.26 4.55 0.39
C GLU A 127 20.36 5.04 1.34
N ASP A 128 21.62 5.05 0.89
CA ASP A 128 22.75 5.53 1.68
C ASP A 128 22.56 7.00 2.11
N ARG A 129 22.08 7.85 1.19
CA ARG A 129 21.83 9.25 1.53
C ARG A 129 20.69 9.40 2.53
N LEU A 130 19.56 8.72 2.33
CA LEU A 130 18.41 8.84 3.23
C LEU A 130 18.71 8.28 4.63
N LEU A 131 19.51 7.20 4.73
CA LEU A 131 20.01 6.70 6.02
C LEU A 131 20.81 7.75 6.79
N LYS A 132 21.70 8.48 6.10
CA LYS A 132 22.49 9.58 6.71
C LYS A 132 21.62 10.73 7.20
N GLU A 133 20.46 10.93 6.61
CA GLU A 133 19.47 11.96 6.96
C GLU A 133 18.42 11.45 7.97
N GLY A 134 18.64 10.26 8.55
CA GLY A 134 17.81 9.71 9.62
C GLY A 134 16.54 8.99 9.17
N PHE A 135 16.45 8.60 7.90
CA PHE A 135 15.39 7.68 7.46
C PHE A 135 15.69 6.26 7.94
N GLU A 136 14.64 5.55 8.33
CA GLU A 136 14.69 4.09 8.41
C GLU A 136 14.44 3.49 7.03
N VAL A 137 15.20 2.45 6.68
CA VAL A 137 15.04 1.74 5.41
C VAL A 137 14.33 0.41 5.67
N VAL A 138 13.23 0.20 4.96
CA VAL A 138 12.44 -1.03 5.00
C VAL A 138 12.57 -1.74 3.66
N ASP A 139 13.07 -2.96 3.69
CA ASP A 139 13.10 -3.86 2.54
C ASP A 139 12.04 -4.96 2.69
N PRO A 140 10.89 -4.83 2.02
CA PRO A 140 9.83 -5.83 2.11
C PRO A 140 10.26 -7.23 1.66
N SER A 141 11.29 -7.39 0.82
CA SER A 141 11.66 -8.73 0.35
C SER A 141 12.39 -9.56 1.41
N ARG A 142 12.71 -8.97 2.56
CA ARG A 142 13.48 -9.59 3.65
C ARG A 142 12.72 -9.66 4.97
N LEU A 143 11.48 -9.18 5.00
CA LEU A 143 10.69 -8.99 6.22
C LEU A 143 9.30 -9.60 6.04
N SER A 144 8.76 -10.17 7.10
CA SER A 144 7.35 -10.55 7.18
C SER A 144 6.43 -9.33 7.26
N ALA A 145 5.13 -9.49 6.97
CA ALA A 145 4.17 -8.40 7.08
C ALA A 145 4.10 -7.76 8.49
N PRO A 146 4.12 -8.54 9.61
CA PRO A 146 4.19 -7.96 10.95
C PRO A 146 5.46 -7.13 11.18
N GLU A 147 6.62 -7.58 10.70
CA GLU A 147 7.88 -6.83 10.84
C GLU A 147 7.85 -5.53 10.03
N ILE A 148 7.34 -5.58 8.80
CA ILE A 148 7.11 -4.38 7.97
C ILE A 148 6.20 -3.38 8.71
N ILE A 149 5.09 -3.85 9.28
CA ILE A 149 4.16 -2.99 10.02
C ILE A 149 4.84 -2.37 11.23
N ARG A 150 5.60 -3.14 12.05
CA ARG A 150 6.27 -2.59 13.23
C ARG A 150 7.27 -1.48 12.89
N LYS A 151 8.00 -1.65 11.78
CA LYS A 151 8.96 -0.64 11.31
C LYS A 151 8.30 0.62 10.77
N ILE A 152 7.14 0.50 10.14
CA ILE A 152 6.45 1.66 9.53
C ILE A 152 5.45 2.33 10.48
N CYS A 153 4.91 1.59 11.44
CA CYS A 153 3.86 2.10 12.31
C CYS A 153 4.36 3.30 13.11
N GLY A 154 3.65 4.43 12.99
CA GLY A 154 4.06 5.69 13.60
C GLY A 154 4.96 6.58 12.75
N ALA A 155 5.36 6.15 11.55
CA ALA A 155 6.14 6.98 10.62
C ALA A 155 5.35 8.23 10.20
N ALA A 156 5.96 9.41 10.36
CA ALA A 156 5.40 10.68 9.93
C ALA A 156 5.49 10.87 8.41
N LEU A 157 6.44 10.19 7.76
CA LEU A 157 6.59 10.19 6.30
C LEU A 157 7.01 8.80 5.80
N ILE A 158 6.37 8.34 4.72
CA ILE A 158 6.84 7.19 3.94
C ILE A 158 7.24 7.67 2.54
N CYS A 159 8.35 7.13 2.03
CA CYS A 159 8.88 7.41 0.70
C CYS A 159 9.16 6.09 -0.02
N SER A 160 8.78 5.99 -1.30
CA SER A 160 9.13 4.83 -2.14
C SER A 160 8.90 5.16 -3.61
N VAL A 161 9.43 4.33 -4.51
CA VAL A 161 9.00 4.31 -5.91
C VAL A 161 7.50 4.09 -5.99
N GLU A 162 6.82 4.86 -6.84
CA GLU A 162 5.40 4.67 -7.10
C GLU A 162 5.14 3.19 -7.37
N GLY A 163 4.14 2.62 -6.70
CA GLY A 163 3.61 1.31 -6.97
C GLY A 163 2.98 0.66 -5.75
N SER A 164 2.71 -0.64 -5.86
CA SER A 164 2.09 -1.42 -4.78
C SER A 164 2.92 -1.49 -3.49
N GLY A 165 4.24 -1.24 -3.55
CA GLY A 165 5.10 -1.23 -2.37
C GLY A 165 4.67 -0.19 -1.33
N LEU A 166 4.14 0.97 -1.76
CA LEU A 166 3.59 1.99 -0.88
C LEU A 166 2.38 1.49 -0.06
N ALA A 167 1.73 0.38 -0.45
CA ALA A 167 0.63 -0.21 0.32
C ALA A 167 1.09 -0.77 1.66
N HIS A 168 2.35 -1.20 1.76
CA HIS A 168 2.95 -1.59 3.04
C HIS A 168 2.93 -0.44 4.04
N GLY A 169 3.28 0.77 3.60
CA GLY A 169 3.32 1.92 4.50
C GLY A 169 1.97 2.60 4.69
N PHE A 170 1.16 2.69 3.65
CA PHE A 170 -0.15 3.36 3.72
C PHE A 170 -1.08 2.78 4.79
N LEU A 171 -0.97 1.50 5.13
CA LEU A 171 -1.85 0.91 6.16
C LEU A 171 -1.45 1.27 7.59
N SER A 172 -0.16 1.44 7.88
CA SER A 172 0.33 1.53 9.26
C SER A 172 1.00 2.86 9.60
N MET A 173 1.38 3.68 8.62
CA MET A 173 1.98 4.99 8.87
C MET A 173 1.07 5.90 9.72
N ALA A 174 1.66 6.89 10.39
CA ALA A 174 0.96 7.76 11.31
C ALA A 174 -0.28 8.44 10.68
N PRO A 175 -1.36 8.67 11.46
CA PRO A 175 -2.45 9.54 11.03
C PRO A 175 -1.92 10.91 10.62
N LYS A 176 -2.45 11.49 9.54
CA LYS A 176 -2.01 12.79 8.99
C LYS A 176 -0.52 12.86 8.60
N GLY A 177 0.13 11.71 8.44
CA GLY A 177 1.48 11.61 7.90
C GLY A 177 1.54 12.02 6.43
N ALA A 178 2.72 11.87 5.84
CA ALA A 178 3.00 12.23 4.44
C ALA A 178 3.42 11.02 3.61
N ILE A 179 2.88 10.92 2.39
CA ILE A 179 3.32 9.96 1.38
C ILE A 179 4.12 10.72 0.32
N LEU A 180 5.37 10.31 0.10
CA LEU A 180 6.24 10.81 -0.95
C LEU A 180 6.46 9.71 -2.01
N ALA A 181 5.94 9.91 -3.21
CA ALA A 181 6.12 8.96 -4.31
C ALA A 181 7.26 9.38 -5.24
N ILE A 182 8.20 8.47 -5.52
CA ILE A 182 9.21 8.63 -6.58
C ILE A 182 8.60 8.11 -7.89
N GLN A 183 8.29 9.00 -8.81
CA GLN A 183 7.59 8.70 -10.06
C GLN A 183 8.59 8.39 -11.19
N PRO A 184 8.42 7.27 -11.91
CA PRO A 184 9.16 7.04 -13.15
C PRO A 184 8.67 8.01 -14.24
N PRO A 185 9.56 8.58 -15.07
CA PRO A 185 9.20 9.61 -16.06
C PRO A 185 8.20 9.14 -17.13
N TYR A 186 8.20 7.85 -17.47
CA TYR A 186 7.38 7.27 -18.54
C TYR A 186 6.09 6.61 -18.05
N ARG A 187 5.87 6.56 -16.74
CA ARG A 187 4.70 5.91 -16.15
C ARG A 187 4.20 6.68 -14.92
N PHE A 188 3.96 7.97 -15.11
CA PHE A 188 3.36 8.81 -14.09
C PHE A 188 1.95 8.32 -13.77
N ASN A 189 1.69 8.04 -12.50
CA ASN A 189 0.33 7.83 -12.01
C ASN A 189 0.21 8.36 -10.59
N ASN A 190 -0.97 8.85 -10.23
CA ASN A 190 -1.16 9.59 -8.99
C ASN A 190 -2.16 8.91 -8.04
N ILE A 191 -2.22 7.57 -8.07
CA ILE A 191 -3.25 6.82 -7.35
C ILE A 191 -3.22 7.07 -5.84
N TRP A 192 -2.05 7.35 -5.27
CA TRP A 192 -1.88 7.57 -3.84
C TRP A 192 -2.42 8.91 -3.36
N LYS A 193 -2.62 9.89 -4.25
CA LYS A 193 -3.22 11.19 -3.90
C LYS A 193 -4.65 11.02 -3.40
N ASP A 194 -5.46 10.21 -4.09
CA ASP A 194 -6.85 9.95 -3.68
C ASP A 194 -6.92 9.33 -2.28
N TYR A 195 -6.00 8.42 -1.98
CA TYR A 195 -5.92 7.76 -0.67
C TYR A 195 -5.39 8.68 0.43
N ALA A 196 -4.41 9.53 0.10
CA ALA A 196 -3.88 10.51 1.02
C ALA A 196 -4.97 11.53 1.41
N ASP A 197 -5.67 12.10 0.42
CA ASP A 197 -6.77 13.05 0.65
C ASP A 197 -7.90 12.41 1.46
N ALA A 198 -8.27 11.18 1.11
CA ALA A 198 -9.31 10.43 1.80
C ALA A 198 -9.02 10.26 3.30
N MET A 199 -7.73 10.21 3.69
CA MET A 199 -7.28 9.96 5.05
C MET A 199 -6.67 11.22 5.73
N ASP A 200 -6.90 12.42 5.18
CA ASP A 200 -6.34 13.69 5.70
C ASP A 200 -4.80 13.65 5.83
N MET A 201 -4.15 12.99 4.88
CA MET A 201 -2.68 12.89 4.78
C MET A 201 -2.14 13.89 3.78
N ARG A 202 -0.84 14.18 3.91
CA ARG A 202 -0.11 14.96 2.91
C ARG A 202 0.43 14.04 1.82
N TYR A 203 0.51 14.57 0.61
CA TYR A 203 1.05 13.85 -0.54
C TYR A 203 1.98 14.74 -1.33
N GLY A 204 3.13 14.20 -1.70
CA GLY A 204 4.04 14.80 -2.66
C GLY A 204 4.67 13.74 -3.55
N PHE A 205 5.33 14.21 -4.60
CA PHE A 205 6.04 13.34 -5.51
C PHE A 205 7.26 14.06 -6.08
N VAL A 206 8.24 13.27 -6.49
CA VAL A 206 9.34 13.69 -7.36
C VAL A 206 9.26 12.87 -8.63
N VAL A 207 9.61 13.45 -9.77
CA VAL A 207 9.63 12.73 -11.05
C VAL A 207 11.10 12.56 -11.43
N GLY A 208 11.52 11.32 -11.62
CA GLY A 208 12.89 11.03 -12.03
C GLY A 208 13.11 11.27 -13.53
N GLU A 209 14.35 11.05 -13.96
CA GLU A 209 14.80 11.15 -15.34
C GLU A 209 15.32 9.78 -15.81
N GLY A 210 15.17 9.43 -17.09
CA GLY A 210 15.64 8.13 -17.58
C GLY A 210 14.96 7.65 -18.85
N SER A 211 14.66 6.36 -18.90
CA SER A 211 13.94 5.66 -19.98
C SER A 211 12.78 4.82 -19.42
N GLU A 212 12.08 4.09 -20.29
CA GLU A 212 11.02 3.16 -19.88
C GLU A 212 11.52 1.99 -19.01
N SER A 213 12.79 1.63 -19.12
CA SER A 213 13.37 0.47 -18.42
C SER A 213 14.09 0.83 -17.13
N THR A 214 14.67 2.04 -17.07
CA THR A 214 15.49 2.47 -15.94
C THR A 214 15.42 3.98 -15.79
N PHE A 215 15.43 4.46 -14.54
CA PHE A 215 15.42 5.89 -14.25
C PHE A 215 16.17 6.20 -12.96
N SER A 216 16.53 7.45 -12.75
CA SER A 216 17.18 7.95 -11.53
C SER A 216 16.46 9.19 -11.01
N VAL A 217 16.67 9.51 -9.74
CA VAL A 217 16.24 10.78 -9.15
C VAL A 217 17.32 11.29 -8.22
N SER A 218 17.43 12.61 -8.09
CA SER A 218 18.37 13.22 -7.15
C SER A 218 17.92 12.96 -5.71
N PRO A 219 18.79 12.41 -4.82
CA PRO A 219 18.48 12.30 -3.40
C PRO A 219 18.13 13.65 -2.76
N ASP A 220 18.75 14.75 -3.23
CA ASP A 220 18.47 16.10 -2.71
C ASP A 220 17.03 16.55 -3.04
N GLU A 221 16.47 16.14 -4.18
CA GLU A 221 15.07 16.44 -4.51
C GLU A 221 14.10 15.67 -3.62
N ILE A 222 14.41 14.41 -3.31
CA ILE A 222 13.63 13.61 -2.36
C ILE A 222 13.63 14.32 -1.00
N LEU A 223 14.80 14.72 -0.49
CA LEU A 223 14.94 15.37 0.81
C LEU A 223 14.22 16.71 0.88
N LYS A 224 14.43 17.59 -0.12
CA LYS A 224 13.71 18.88 -0.20
C LYS A 224 12.21 18.68 -0.21
N THR A 225 11.71 17.67 -0.94
CA THR A 225 10.28 17.38 -1.01
C THR A 225 9.77 16.81 0.31
N ALA A 226 10.53 15.93 0.97
CA ALA A 226 10.19 15.41 2.29
C ALA A 226 10.08 16.54 3.33
N ASP A 227 10.98 17.51 3.31
CA ASP A 227 10.96 18.65 4.24
C ASP A 227 9.80 19.62 3.96
N MET A 228 9.36 19.76 2.70
CA MET A 228 8.13 20.50 2.37
C MET A 228 6.87 19.79 2.87
N LEU A 229 6.89 18.45 2.89
CA LEU A 229 5.75 17.65 3.31
C LEU A 229 5.60 17.53 4.82
N LEU A 230 6.66 17.76 5.61
CA LEU A 230 6.60 17.69 7.06
C LEU A 230 6.28 19.08 7.67
N PRO A 231 5.62 19.14 8.83
CA PRO A 231 5.30 20.42 9.45
C PRO A 231 6.61 21.12 9.82
N ARG A 232 6.71 22.43 9.58
CA ARG A 232 7.79 23.21 10.17
C ARG A 232 7.50 23.35 11.67
N HIS A 233 8.42 22.89 12.50
CA HIS A 233 8.40 23.13 13.94
C HIS A 233 8.61 24.61 14.24
#